data_AF-A0A5D4T2L3-F1
#
_entry.id   AF-A0A5D4T2L3-F1
#
_cell.length_a   1.000
_cell.length_b   1.000
_cell.length_c   1.000
_cell.angle_alpha   90.00
_cell.angle_beta   90.00
_cell.angle_gamma   90.00
#
_symmetry.space_group_name_H-M   'P 1'
#
loop_
_entity.id
_entity.type
_entity.pdbx_description
1 polymer ?
#
loop_
_entity_poly.entity_id
_entity_poly.type
_entity_poly.pdbx_seq_one_letter_code
_entity_poly.pdbx_strand_id
1 'polypeptide(L)' 'MKITALFLSIFSIVTAFINLNVALLMFGAALLLFGFSNLKLKNKIFGYTYLISGVVFIIGASISFSL' A
#
# COMPACT_ATOMS: atom_id res chain seq x y z
N MET A 1 -4.56 8.16 10.17
CA MET A 1 -4.63 7.37 8.91
C MET A 1 -3.65 7.86 7.86
N LYS A 2 -3.56 9.17 7.55
CA LYS A 2 -2.56 9.65 6.57
C LYS A 2 -1.11 9.55 7.04
N ILE A 3 -0.85 10.01 8.26
CA ILE A 3 0.51 10.01 8.85
C ILE A 3 1.03 8.58 9.00
N THR A 4 0.17 7.67 9.48
CA THR A 4 0.48 6.23 9.57
C THR A 4 0.78 5.62 8.21
N ALA A 5 0.00 5.95 7.17
CA ALA A 5 0.25 5.48 5.81
C ALA A 5 1.57 6.04 5.24
N LEU A 6 1.89 7.30 5.57
CA LEU A 6 3.14 7.94 5.15
C LEU A 6 4.36 7.27 5.78
N PHE A 7 4.35 7.06 7.10
CA PHE A 7 5.43 6.31 7.76
C PHE A 7 5.56 4.89 7.21
N LEU A 8 4.45 4.21 6.95
CA LEU A 8 4.47 2.85 6.40
C LEU A 8 5.04 2.82 4.98
N SER A 9 4.73 3.82 4.15
CA SER A 9 5.31 3.95 2.81
C SER A 9 6.81 4.25 2.82
N ILE A 10 7.28 5.10 3.73
CA ILE A 10 8.71 5.39 3.88
C ILE A 10 9.46 4.15 4.38
N PHE A 11 8.89 3.46 5.37
CA PHE A 11 9.48 2.25 5.90
C PHE A 11 9.58 1.16 4.84
N SER A 12 8.54 1.00 4.01
CA SER A 12 8.52 0.07 2.87
C SER A 12 9.71 0.28 1.92
N ILE A 13 10.11 1.54 1.64
CA ILE A 13 11.28 1.83 0.80
C ILE A 13 12.55 1.25 1.40
N VAL A 14 12.73 1.36 2.72
CA VAL A 14 13.88 0.79 3.42
C VAL A 14 13.82 -0.74 3.38
N THR A 15 12.64 -1.34 3.60
CA THR A 15 12.45 -2.79 3.55
C THR A 15 12.71 -3.37 2.17
N ALA A 16 12.53 -2.60 1.10
CA ALA A 16 12.73 -3.06 -0.29
C ALA A 16 14.16 -3.50 -0.56
N PHE A 17 15.14 -2.95 0.16
CA PHE A 17 16.55 -3.35 0.07
C PHE A 17 16.86 -4.68 0.76
N ILE A 18 15.96 -5.18 1.61
CA ILE A 18 16.13 -6.42 2.37
C ILE A 18 15.25 -7.53 1.78
N ASN A 19 13.97 -7.25 1.57
CA ASN A 19 13.01 -8.19 1.03
C ASN A 19 11.91 -7.46 0.25
N LEU A 20 11.95 -7.60 -1.08
CA LEU A 20 11.01 -6.94 -1.98
C LEU A 20 9.55 -7.33 -1.69
N ASN A 21 9.26 -8.61 -1.43
CA ASN A 21 7.89 -9.07 -1.23
C ASN A 21 7.27 -8.49 0.04
N VAL A 22 8.04 -8.42 1.13
CA VAL A 22 7.62 -7.75 2.37
C VAL A 22 7.41 -6.26 2.14
N ALA A 23 8.31 -5.61 1.40
CA ALA A 23 8.19 -4.20 1.06
C ALA A 23 6.91 -3.90 0.26
N LEU A 24 6.59 -4.73 -0.73
CA LEU A 24 5.38 -4.61 -1.55
C LEU A 24 4.10 -4.82 -0.72
N LEU A 25 4.09 -5.74 0.24
CA LEU A 25 2.98 -5.90 1.19
C LEU A 25 2.79 -4.65 2.06
N MET A 26 3.88 -4.11 2.62
CA MET A 26 3.82 -2.88 3.42
C MET A 26 3.36 -1.68 2.59
N PHE A 27 3.83 -1.57 1.35
CA PHE A 27 3.41 -0.52 0.43
C PHE A 27 1.94 -0.63 0.06
N GLY A 28 1.48 -1.85 -0.27
CA GLY A 28 0.08 -2.12 -0.57
C GLY A 28 -0.85 -1.76 0.60
N ALA A 29 -0.46 -2.10 1.83
CA ALA A 29 -1.19 -1.69 3.03
C ALA A 29 -1.21 -0.16 3.21
N ALA A 30 -0.10 0.54 2.93
CA ALA A 30 -0.04 1.99 2.97
C ALA A 30 -1.00 2.63 1.94
N LEU A 31 -1.06 2.08 0.72
CA LEU A 31 -1.98 2.51 -0.33
C LEU A 31 -3.44 2.31 0.09
N LEU A 32 -3.79 1.18 0.73
CA LEU A 32 -5.15 0.99 1.26
C LEU A 32 -5.51 2.08 2.28
N LEU A 33 -4.61 2.41 3.20
CA LEU A 33 -4.82 3.47 4.19
C LEU A 33 -4.96 4.85 3.54
N PHE A 34 -4.18 5.15 2.50
CA PHE A 34 -4.34 6.37 1.70
C PHE A 34 -5.68 6.41 0.95
N GLY A 35 -6.12 5.27 0.41
CA GLY A 35 -7.41 5.14 -0.27
C GLY A 35 -8.58 5.43 0.65
N PHE A 36 -8.64 4.75 1.81
CA PHE A 36 -9.65 5.03 2.83
C PHE A 36 -9.61 6.47 3.32
N SER A 37 -8.42 7.05 3.47
CA SER A 37 -8.31 8.46 3.87
C SER A 37 -8.83 9.43 2.81
N ASN A 38 -8.66 9.14 1.51
CA ASN A 38 -9.15 9.99 0.43
C ASN A 38 -10.67 9.84 0.24
N LEU A 39 -11.22 8.64 0.44
CA LEU A 39 -12.67 8.41 0.46
C LEU A 39 -13.36 9.23 1.57
N LYS A 40 -12.76 9.29 2.78
CA LYS A 40 -13.25 10.13 3.88
C LYS A 40 -13.26 11.63 3.54
N LEU A 41 -12.34 12.07 2.69
CA LEU A 41 -12.25 13.46 2.21
C LEU A 41 -13.14 13.72 0.99
N LYS A 42 -14.05 12.79 0.66
CA LYS A 42 -14.93 12.83 -0.52
C LYS A 42 -14.18 12.87 -1.86
N ASN A 43 -12.87 12.62 -1.86
CA ASN A 43 -12.07 12.52 -3.07
C ASN A 43 -12.12 11.08 -3.61
N LYS A 44 -13.26 10.75 -4.25
CA LYS A 44 -13.60 9.38 -4.66
C LYS A 44 -12.62 8.79 -5.67
N ILE A 45 -12.23 9.57 -6.67
CA ILE A 45 -11.34 9.12 -7.75
C ILE A 45 -10.01 8.63 -7.16
N PHE A 46 -9.32 9.50 -6.44
CA PHE A 46 -8.06 9.14 -5.78
C PHE A 46 -8.25 8.03 -4.75
N GLY A 47 -9.36 8.05 -4.01
CA GLY A 47 -9.70 6.99 -3.06
C GLY A 47 -9.72 5.60 -3.70
N TYR A 48 -10.44 5.44 -4.81
CA TYR A 48 -10.51 4.17 -5.53
C TYR A 48 -9.19 3.79 -6.20
N THR A 49 -8.47 4.76 -6.78
CA THR A 49 -7.15 4.51 -7.37
C THR A 49 -6.20 3.92 -6.34
N TYR A 50 -6.09 4.53 -5.16
CA TYR A 50 -5.24 4.03 -4.08
C TYR A 50 -5.69 2.65 -3.57
N LEU A 51 -6.99 2.40 -3.44
CA LEU A 51 -7.50 1.10 -3.01
C LEU A 51 -7.16 -0.01 -4.03
N ILE A 52 -7.44 0.21 -5.32
CA ILE A 52 -7.19 -0.76 -6.38
C ILE A 52 -5.69 -1.04 -6.48
N SER A 53 -4.85 0.01 -6.52
CA SER A 53 -3.40 -0.16 -6.53
C SER A 53 -2.91 -0.92 -5.30
N GLY A 54 -3.41 -0.62 -4.10
CA GLY A 54 -3.05 -1.33 -2.88
C GLY A 54 -3.35 -2.83 -2.93
N VAL A 55 -4.53 -3.21 -3.43
CA VAL A 55 -4.91 -4.61 -3.62
C VAL A 55 -3.99 -5.32 -4.61
N VAL A 56 -3.69 -4.69 -5.75
CA VAL A 56 -2.79 -5.25 -6.77
C VAL A 56 -1.41 -5.55 -6.21
N PHE A 57 -0.83 -4.63 -5.43
CA PHE A 57 0.48 -4.85 -4.79
C PHE A 57 0.45 -5.99 -3.77
N ILE A 58 -0.61 -6.11 -2.97
CA ILE A 58 -0.75 -7.20 -1.99
C ILE A 58 -0.88 -8.55 -2.68
N ILE A 59 -1.71 -8.64 -3.71
CA ILE A 59 -1.90 -9.87 -4.47
C ILE A 59 -0.60 -10.29 -5.16
N GLY A 60 0.07 -9.35 -5.85
CA GLY A 60 1.34 -9.62 -6.52
C GLY A 60 2.42 -10.14 -5.56
N ALA A 61 2.54 -9.51 -4.39
CA ALA A 61 3.47 -9.97 -3.36
C ALA A 61 3.10 -11.35 -2.79
N SER A 62 1.80 -11.61 -2.59
CA SER A 62 1.30 -12.89 -2.06
C SER A 62 1.53 -14.05 -3.02
N ILE A 63 1.35 -13.83 -4.33
CA ILE A 63 1.65 -14.83 -5.36
C ILE A 63 3.14 -15.16 -5.34
N SER A 64 4.02 -14.16 -5.24
CA SER A 64 5.47 -14.38 -5.20
C SER A 64 5.93 -15.10 -3.92
N PHE A 65 5.18 -15.05 -2.83
CA PHE A 65 5.49 -15.83 -1.62
C PHE A 65 5.10 -17.31 -1.74
N SER A 66 4.13 -17.62 -2.60
CA SER A 66 3.59 -18.97 -2.75
C SER A 66 4.35 -19.84 -3.75
N LEU A 67 5.29 -19.26 -4.50
CA LEU A 67 5.97 -19.85 -5.66
C LEU A 67 7.47 -19.93 -5.37
#